data_AF-A0A2N3U6L7-F1
#
_entry.id   AF-A0A2N3U6L7-F1
#
_cell.length_a   1.000
_cell.length_b   1.000
_cell.length_c   1.000
_cell.angle_alpha   90.00
_cell.angle_beta   90.00
_cell.angle_gamma   90.00
#
_symmetry.space_group_name_H-M   'P 1'
#
loop_
_entity.id
_entity.type
_entity.pdbx_description
1 polymer ?
#
loop_
_entity_poly.entity_id
_entity_poly.type
_entity_poly.pdbx_seq_one_letter_code
_entity_poly.pdbx_strand_id
1 'polypeptide(L)'
;MELGNLPLTFGSDYPEYYFTIPEEERETRIEETKSLCVVDEEYFFIRGRLTIPIIDYEEDLIFDVWTTLSEKNFIRTNELWNDPDRVNEPPYFGWLQTYVPTYGNTLNIKTEVITQEVGVIPKVVVIEEDHSLALDQTNGITLEKALAIITEIIPDLHQETNKE
;
A
#
# COMPACT_ATOMS: atom_id res chain seq x y z
N MET A 1 -1.39 28.66 -1.25
CA MET A 1 -1.30 27.29 -0.72
C MET A 1 0.19 26.99 -0.64
N GLU A 2 0.76 26.95 0.56
CA GLU A 2 2.13 26.44 0.74
C GLU A 2 2.04 24.92 0.62
N LEU A 3 2.84 24.35 -0.28
CA LEU A 3 2.90 22.90 -0.55
C LEU A 3 3.33 22.09 0.68
N GLY A 4 4.04 22.70 1.63
CA GLY A 4 4.66 22.02 2.78
C GLY A 4 3.73 21.46 3.86
N ASN A 5 2.40 21.52 3.69
CA ASN A 5 1.43 20.99 4.66
C ASN A 5 0.49 19.91 4.07
N LEU A 6 0.66 19.51 2.82
CA LEU A 6 -0.22 18.52 2.21
C LEU A 6 0.21 17.11 2.63
N PRO A 7 -0.70 16.22 3.08
CA PRO A 7 -0.34 14.84 3.31
C PRO A 7 0.06 14.19 1.98
N LEU A 8 1.24 13.56 1.95
CA LEU A 8 1.73 12.77 0.81
C LEU A 8 1.77 11.27 1.10
N THR A 9 1.29 10.85 2.27
CA THR A 9 1.20 9.44 2.65
C THR A 9 -0.24 9.08 2.95
N PHE A 10 -0.74 8.07 2.24
CA PHE A 10 -2.10 7.57 2.35
C PHE A 10 -2.08 6.05 2.56
N GLY A 11 -3.17 5.47 3.05
CA GLY A 11 -3.26 4.02 3.17
C GLY A 11 -4.59 3.57 3.78
N SER A 12 -4.85 2.28 3.66
CA SER A 12 -5.97 1.62 4.32
C SER A 12 -5.48 0.87 5.56
N ASP A 13 -6.31 0.85 6.61
CA ASP A 13 -6.02 0.09 7.82
C ASP A 13 -6.05 -1.42 7.58
N TYR A 14 -6.80 -1.89 6.57
CA TYR A 14 -7.02 -3.31 6.28
C TYR A 14 -6.94 -3.62 4.78
N PRO A 15 -6.62 -4.87 4.38
CA PRO A 15 -6.79 -5.30 3.00
C PRO A 15 -8.26 -5.28 2.60
N GLU A 16 -8.57 -5.05 1.33
CA GLU A 16 -9.95 -5.01 0.85
C GLU A 16 -10.72 -6.30 1.20
N TYR A 17 -10.04 -7.45 1.16
CA TYR A 17 -10.61 -8.74 1.52
C TYR A 17 -11.21 -8.77 2.94
N TYR A 18 -10.66 -7.99 3.89
CA TYR A 18 -11.19 -7.86 5.26
C TYR A 18 -12.68 -7.45 5.27
N PHE A 19 -13.07 -6.55 4.36
CA PHE A 19 -14.44 -6.03 4.30
C PHE A 19 -15.43 -7.00 3.66
N THR A 20 -14.95 -8.11 3.09
CA THR A 20 -15.82 -9.20 2.60
C THR A 20 -16.35 -10.07 3.74
N ILE A 21 -15.71 -10.02 4.92
CA ILE A 21 -16.13 -10.75 6.11
C ILE A 21 -17.15 -9.90 6.88
N PRO A 22 -18.32 -10.47 7.26
CA PRO A 22 -19.31 -9.80 8.10
C PRO A 22 -18.69 -9.32 9.42
N GLU A 23 -19.04 -8.11 9.86
CA GLU A 23 -18.42 -7.47 11.02
C GLU A 23 -18.48 -8.33 12.28
N GLU A 24 -19.61 -9.01 12.51
CA GLU A 24 -19.85 -9.91 13.63
C GLU A 24 -19.00 -11.19 13.61
N GLU A 25 -18.42 -11.55 12.46
CA GLU A 25 -17.60 -12.76 12.31
C GLU A 25 -16.09 -12.45 12.40
N ARG A 26 -15.69 -11.18 12.22
CA ARG A 26 -14.28 -10.78 12.08
C ARG A 26 -13.42 -11.19 13.27
N GLU A 27 -13.91 -11.04 14.50
CA GLU A 27 -13.17 -11.42 15.72
C GLU A 27 -12.80 -12.92 15.76
N THR A 28 -13.57 -13.75 15.06
CA THR A 28 -13.35 -15.22 15.04
C THR A 28 -12.66 -15.73 13.78
N ARG A 29 -12.72 -14.97 12.68
CA ARG A 29 -12.21 -15.36 11.36
C ARG A 29 -10.95 -14.63 10.96
N ILE A 30 -10.61 -13.53 11.64
CA ILE A 30 -9.49 -12.67 11.28
C ILE A 30 -8.51 -12.57 12.43
N GLU A 31 -7.24 -12.74 12.10
CA GLU A 31 -6.11 -12.41 12.97
C GLU A 31 -5.28 -11.30 12.33
N GLU A 32 -5.23 -10.14 12.96
CA GLU A 32 -4.49 -8.99 12.44
C GLU A 32 -3.47 -8.38 13.41
N THR A 33 -2.48 -7.74 12.81
CA THR A 33 -1.58 -6.79 13.45
C THR A 33 -1.52 -5.53 12.59
N LYS A 34 -0.66 -4.57 12.93
CA LYS A 34 -0.46 -3.37 12.10
C LYS A 34 0.03 -3.67 10.68
N SER A 35 0.63 -4.83 10.43
CA SER A 35 1.29 -5.13 9.16
C SER A 35 0.97 -6.50 8.57
N LEU A 36 0.19 -7.32 9.28
CA LEU A 36 -0.19 -8.66 8.86
C LEU A 36 -1.68 -8.82 9.09
N CYS A 37 -2.36 -9.53 8.20
CA CYS A 37 -3.75 -9.91 8.34
C CYS A 37 -3.90 -11.32 7.80
N VAL A 38 -4.59 -12.19 8.54
CA VAL A 38 -4.90 -13.56 8.17
C VAL A 38 -6.39 -13.73 8.26
N VAL A 39 -7.01 -14.26 7.20
CA VAL A 39 -8.44 -14.55 7.17
C VAL A 39 -8.65 -16.04 6.97
N ASP A 40 -9.46 -16.66 7.82
CA ASP A 40 -9.81 -18.09 7.80
C ASP A 40 -8.61 -19.06 7.83
N GLU A 41 -7.47 -18.63 8.37
CA GLU A 41 -6.20 -19.38 8.33
C GLU A 41 -5.74 -19.74 6.89
N GLU A 42 -6.34 -19.12 5.86
CA GLU A 42 -6.13 -19.49 4.44
C GLU A 42 -5.63 -18.32 3.60
N TYR A 43 -6.07 -17.09 3.90
CA TYR A 43 -5.73 -15.89 3.14
C TYR A 43 -4.78 -15.02 3.94
N PHE A 44 -3.58 -14.81 3.40
CA PHE A 44 -2.49 -14.13 4.09
C PHE A 44 -2.18 -12.80 3.42
N PHE A 45 -2.14 -11.72 4.19
CA PHE A 45 -1.91 -10.38 3.70
C PHE A 45 -0.79 -9.70 4.48
N ILE A 46 -0.02 -8.89 3.76
CA ILE A 46 1.02 -8.04 4.32
C ILE A 46 0.82 -6.59 3.89
N ARG A 47 0.97 -5.68 4.85
CA ARG A 47 1.02 -4.24 4.60
C ARG A 47 2.42 -3.86 4.13
N GLY A 48 2.50 -3.08 3.08
CA GLY A 48 3.76 -2.56 2.55
C GLY A 48 3.59 -1.19 1.92
N ARG A 49 4.71 -0.60 1.52
CA ARG A 49 4.78 0.76 1.00
C ARG A 49 4.97 0.78 -0.50
N LEU A 50 4.02 1.35 -1.21
CA LEU A 50 4.11 1.72 -2.61
C LEU A 50 4.50 3.20 -2.69
N THR A 51 5.63 3.50 -3.33
CA THR A 51 6.14 4.86 -3.49
C THR A 51 6.09 5.27 -4.95
N ILE A 52 5.58 6.47 -5.24
CA ILE A 52 5.53 7.08 -6.56
C ILE A 52 6.35 8.39 -6.51
N PRO A 53 7.49 8.47 -7.22
CA PRO A 53 8.30 9.68 -7.23
C PRO A 53 7.55 10.89 -7.78
N ILE A 54 7.71 12.06 -7.14
CA ILE A 54 7.24 13.33 -7.70
C ILE A 54 8.45 14.06 -8.30
N ILE A 55 8.57 14.04 -9.63
CA ILE A 55 9.84 14.35 -10.32
C ILE A 55 10.25 15.83 -10.25
N ASP A 56 9.31 16.72 -9.94
CA ASP A 56 9.46 18.18 -9.83
C ASP A 56 9.15 18.68 -8.40
N TYR A 57 9.22 17.80 -7.40
CA TYR A 57 9.05 18.11 -5.99
C TYR A 57 10.04 17.30 -5.12
N GLU A 58 10.24 17.70 -3.87
CA GLU A 58 11.28 17.11 -3.00
C GLU A 58 10.84 15.83 -2.25
N GLU A 59 9.53 15.58 -2.19
CA GLU A 59 8.93 14.42 -1.53
C GLU A 59 8.22 13.50 -2.52
N ASP A 60 8.05 12.23 -2.15
CA ASP A 60 7.32 11.24 -2.95
C ASP A 60 5.84 11.15 -2.52
N LEU A 61 4.98 10.69 -3.44
CA LEU A 61 3.62 10.26 -3.11
C LEU A 61 3.65 8.80 -2.65
N ILE A 62 3.16 8.54 -1.44
CA ILE A 62 3.26 7.25 -0.76
C ILE A 62 1.87 6.67 -0.50
N PHE A 63 1.72 5.39 -0.81
CA PHE A 63 0.56 4.57 -0.45
C PHE A 63 1.02 3.37 0.38
N ASP A 64 0.62 3.33 1.64
CA ASP A 64 0.66 2.11 2.45
C ASP A 64 -0.50 1.21 1.99
N VAL A 65 -0.15 0.14 1.29
CA VAL A 65 -1.08 -0.79 0.64
C VAL A 65 -0.97 -2.18 1.25
N TRP A 66 -1.98 -3.01 1.01
CA TRP A 66 -1.98 -4.43 1.34
C TRP A 66 -1.82 -5.28 0.08
N THR A 67 -1.13 -6.40 0.20
CA THR A 67 -0.99 -7.40 -0.86
C THR A 67 -0.99 -8.80 -0.28
N THR A 68 -1.39 -9.79 -1.07
CA THR A 68 -1.39 -11.19 -0.64
C THR A 68 0.01 -11.75 -0.53
N LEU A 69 0.21 -12.72 0.36
CA LEU A 69 1.31 -13.67 0.32
C LEU A 69 0.75 -15.08 0.15
N SER A 70 1.52 -15.98 -0.46
CA SER A 70 1.27 -17.41 -0.28
C SER A 70 1.52 -17.79 1.18
N GLU A 71 0.86 -18.84 1.68
CA GLU A 71 1.09 -19.37 3.03
C GLU A 71 2.60 -19.56 3.31
N LYS A 72 3.33 -20.19 2.38
CA LYS A 72 4.77 -20.39 2.48
C LYS A 72 5.54 -19.07 2.67
N ASN A 73 5.23 -18.05 1.87
CA ASN A 73 5.92 -16.76 1.97
C ASN A 73 5.50 -15.99 3.23
N PHE A 74 4.26 -16.16 3.69
CA PHE A 74 3.79 -15.59 4.95
C PHE A 74 4.52 -16.18 6.15
N ILE A 75 4.64 -17.51 6.21
CA ILE A 75 5.42 -18.21 7.24
C ILE A 75 6.88 -17.73 7.21
N ARG A 76 7.50 -17.71 6.01
CA ARG A 76 8.88 -17.23 5.82
C ARG A 76 9.06 -15.78 6.29
N THR A 77 8.09 -14.92 6.01
CA THR A 77 8.10 -13.53 6.45
C THR A 77 8.04 -13.40 7.97
N ASN A 78 7.26 -14.26 8.64
CA ASN A 78 7.20 -14.30 10.10
C ASN A 78 8.51 -14.81 10.71
N GLU A 79 9.12 -15.86 10.14
CA GLU A 79 10.41 -16.39 10.59
C GLU A 79 11.51 -15.32 10.58
N LEU A 80 11.53 -14.48 9.53
CA LEU A 80 12.52 -13.44 9.34
C LEU A 80 12.12 -12.08 9.96
N TRP A 81 10.98 -11.99 10.66
CA TRP A 81 10.39 -10.70 11.02
C TRP A 81 11.35 -9.79 11.82
N ASN A 82 12.11 -10.38 12.75
CA ASN A 82 13.10 -9.69 13.57
C ASN A 82 14.54 -10.03 13.17
N ASP A 83 14.72 -10.70 12.03
CA ASP A 83 16.04 -11.07 11.51
C ASP A 83 16.61 -9.91 10.67
N PRO A 84 17.78 -9.35 11.01
CA PRO A 84 18.44 -8.34 10.19
C PRO A 84 18.73 -8.81 8.76
N ASP A 85 18.92 -10.11 8.53
CA ASP A 85 19.20 -10.66 7.20
C ASP A 85 17.97 -10.66 6.29
N ARG A 86 16.78 -10.29 6.79
CA ARG A 86 15.55 -10.17 5.98
C ARG A 86 15.71 -9.22 4.80
N VAL A 87 16.65 -8.27 4.84
CA VAL A 87 16.96 -7.36 3.72
C VAL A 87 17.51 -8.08 2.48
N ASN A 88 18.03 -9.31 2.65
CA ASN A 88 18.57 -10.13 1.56
C ASN A 88 17.56 -11.13 1.00
N GLU A 89 16.34 -11.17 1.55
CA GLU A 89 15.32 -12.10 1.12
C GLU A 89 14.83 -11.75 -0.30
N PRO A 90 14.66 -12.75 -1.20
CA PRO A 90 14.15 -12.49 -2.54
C PRO A 90 12.72 -11.93 -2.48
N PRO A 91 12.30 -11.14 -3.49
CA PRO A 91 10.95 -10.59 -3.53
C PRO A 91 9.88 -11.68 -3.53
N TYR A 92 8.77 -11.43 -2.83
CA TYR A 92 7.60 -12.29 -2.87
C TYR A 92 6.59 -11.76 -3.86
N PHE A 93 6.11 -12.63 -4.75
CA PHE A 93 4.94 -12.33 -5.54
C PHE A 93 3.69 -12.17 -4.66
N GLY A 94 2.83 -11.22 -5.02
CA GLY A 94 1.52 -10.99 -4.40
C GLY A 94 0.53 -10.30 -5.32
N TRP A 95 -0.74 -10.32 -4.92
CA TRP A 95 -1.85 -9.63 -5.57
C TRP A 95 -2.28 -8.44 -4.72
N LEU A 96 -2.32 -7.25 -5.31
CA LEU A 96 -2.69 -6.03 -4.57
C LEU A 96 -4.11 -6.15 -4.00
N GLN A 97 -4.31 -5.73 -2.76
CA GLN A 97 -5.56 -5.77 -2.00
C GLN A 97 -5.91 -4.39 -1.45
N THR A 98 -5.63 -3.35 -2.22
CA THR A 98 -5.93 -1.96 -1.86
C THR A 98 -6.30 -1.21 -3.12
N TYR A 99 -7.38 -0.45 -3.06
CA TYR A 99 -7.70 0.52 -4.10
C TYR A 99 -6.77 1.72 -4.00
N VAL A 100 -5.96 1.94 -5.04
CA VAL A 100 -5.16 3.16 -5.19
C VAL A 100 -5.98 4.19 -6.00
N PRO A 101 -6.33 5.34 -5.40
CA PRO A 101 -7.18 6.35 -6.04
C PRO A 101 -6.65 6.81 -7.39
N THR A 102 -7.55 7.10 -8.34
CA THR A 102 -7.29 7.52 -9.74
C THR A 102 -6.65 6.48 -10.68
N TYR A 103 -6.22 5.33 -10.17
CA TYR A 103 -5.57 4.28 -10.97
C TYR A 103 -6.54 3.20 -11.48
N GLY A 104 -7.86 3.45 -11.41
CA GLY A 104 -8.87 2.48 -11.81
C GLY A 104 -8.98 1.31 -10.82
N ASN A 105 -9.38 0.14 -11.30
CA ASN A 105 -9.43 -1.06 -10.46
C ASN A 105 -8.02 -1.63 -10.27
N THR A 106 -7.51 -1.45 -9.07
CA THR A 106 -6.16 -1.87 -8.67
C THR A 106 -6.18 -3.16 -7.85
N LEU A 107 -7.35 -3.70 -7.51
CA LEU A 107 -7.39 -5.01 -6.86
C LEU A 107 -6.91 -6.11 -7.80
N ASN A 108 -6.15 -7.04 -7.22
CA ASN A 108 -5.61 -8.22 -7.88
C ASN A 108 -4.69 -7.93 -9.07
N ILE A 109 -4.08 -6.75 -9.15
CA ILE A 109 -2.93 -6.53 -10.04
C ILE A 109 -1.67 -7.14 -9.42
N LYS A 110 -0.74 -7.57 -10.27
CA LYS A 110 0.50 -8.24 -9.83
C LYS A 110 1.45 -7.30 -9.10
N THR A 111 2.03 -7.79 -8.00
CA THR A 111 3.01 -7.06 -7.19
C THR A 111 4.18 -7.94 -6.76
N GLU A 112 5.28 -7.30 -6.42
CA GLU A 112 6.39 -7.87 -5.67
C GLU A 112 6.53 -7.16 -4.31
N VAL A 113 6.71 -7.95 -3.25
CA VAL A 113 6.96 -7.51 -1.89
C VAL A 113 8.43 -7.70 -1.58
N ILE A 114 9.12 -6.59 -1.32
CA ILE A 114 10.55 -6.54 -1.03
C ILE A 114 10.71 -6.16 0.43
N THR A 115 11.21 -7.09 1.24
CA THR A 115 11.50 -6.87 2.65
C THR A 115 12.51 -5.74 2.86
N GLN A 116 12.41 -5.06 3.99
CA GLN A 116 13.26 -3.93 4.38
C GLN A 116 13.87 -4.20 5.76
N GLU A 117 14.64 -3.25 6.28
CA GLU A 117 15.24 -3.35 7.61
C GLU A 117 14.18 -3.64 8.69
N VAL A 118 14.60 -4.30 9.77
CA VAL A 118 13.71 -4.60 10.90
C VAL A 118 13.08 -3.30 11.43
N GLY A 119 11.75 -3.33 11.57
CA GLY A 119 10.95 -2.17 11.97
C GLY A 119 10.38 -1.34 10.80
N VAL A 120 10.77 -1.66 9.56
CA VAL A 120 10.26 -1.02 8.35
C VAL A 120 9.33 -2.00 7.61
N ILE A 121 8.15 -1.54 7.21
CA ILE A 121 7.25 -2.34 6.35
C ILE A 121 7.90 -2.58 4.99
N PRO A 122 7.63 -3.72 4.32
CA PRO A 122 8.22 -4.02 3.02
C PRO A 122 7.84 -2.96 1.97
N LYS A 123 8.70 -2.80 0.96
CA LYS A 123 8.38 -2.08 -0.27
C LYS A 123 7.48 -2.94 -1.15
N VAL A 124 6.49 -2.32 -1.78
CA VAL A 124 5.59 -2.97 -2.76
C VAL A 124 5.84 -2.35 -4.12
N VAL A 125 6.19 -3.19 -5.09
CA VAL A 125 6.37 -2.83 -6.49
C VAL A 125 5.24 -3.45 -7.31
N VAL A 126 4.57 -2.66 -8.13
CA VAL A 126 3.56 -3.14 -9.08
C VAL A 126 4.28 -3.61 -10.34
N ILE A 127 4.03 -4.86 -10.72
CA ILE A 127 4.65 -5.51 -11.88
C ILE A 127 3.63 -5.89 -12.96
N GLU A 128 2.41 -5.36 -12.85
CA GLU A 128 1.38 -5.53 -13.90
C GLU A 128 1.74 -4.68 -15.12
N GLU A 129 1.95 -5.36 -16.25
CA GLU A 129 2.33 -4.73 -17.50
C GLU A 129 1.23 -3.75 -17.97
N ASP A 130 1.67 -2.61 -18.54
CA ASP A 130 0.80 -1.56 -19.08
C ASP A 130 -0.20 -0.91 -18.08
N HIS A 131 -0.11 -1.24 -16.79
CA HIS A 131 -0.94 -0.60 -15.77
C HIS A 131 -0.38 0.78 -15.40
N SER A 132 -1.24 1.81 -15.39
CA SER A 132 -0.82 3.20 -15.12
C SER A 132 -0.08 3.36 -13.79
N LEU A 133 -0.52 2.64 -12.75
CA LEU A 133 0.17 2.63 -11.44
C LEU A 133 1.61 2.11 -11.51
N ALA A 134 1.88 1.07 -12.31
CA ALA A 134 3.23 0.54 -12.48
C ALA A 134 4.12 1.52 -13.27
N LEU A 135 3.54 2.15 -14.30
CA LEU A 135 4.21 3.17 -15.11
C LEU A 135 4.57 4.39 -14.26
N ASP A 136 3.64 4.90 -13.45
CA ASP A 136 3.86 6.06 -12.61
C ASP A 136 4.82 5.75 -11.45
N GLN A 137 4.74 4.57 -10.84
CA GLN A 137 5.72 4.14 -9.84
C GLN A 137 7.15 4.10 -10.41
N THR A 138 7.31 3.74 -11.69
CA THR A 138 8.62 3.63 -12.35
C THR A 138 9.13 4.96 -12.87
N ASN A 139 8.28 5.73 -13.54
CA ASN A 139 8.66 6.96 -14.23
C ASN A 139 8.54 8.22 -13.36
N GLY A 140 7.80 8.12 -12.25
CA GLY A 140 7.36 9.25 -11.46
C GLY A 140 6.22 10.04 -12.12
N ILE A 141 5.66 10.96 -11.35
CA ILE A 141 4.59 11.87 -11.74
C ILE A 141 5.00 13.32 -11.49
N THR A 142 4.33 14.27 -12.14
CA THR A 142 4.47 15.69 -11.79
C THR A 142 3.69 16.01 -10.51
N LEU A 143 4.06 17.10 -9.85
CA LEU A 143 3.37 17.62 -8.70
C LEU A 143 1.91 17.96 -9.03
N GLU A 144 1.64 18.48 -10.23
CA GLU A 144 0.27 18.72 -10.71
C GLU A 144 -0.57 17.44 -10.68
N LYS A 145 -0.01 16.32 -11.16
CA LYS A 145 -0.70 15.02 -11.13
C LYS A 145 -0.83 14.50 -9.70
N ALA A 146 0.19 14.64 -8.86
CA ALA A 146 0.11 14.26 -7.45
C ALA A 146 -1.01 15.02 -6.73
N LEU A 147 -1.13 16.34 -6.94
CA LEU A 147 -2.20 17.17 -6.39
C LEU A 147 -3.58 16.71 -6.87
N ALA A 148 -3.72 16.38 -8.16
CA ALA A 148 -4.98 15.86 -8.69
C ALA A 148 -5.38 14.53 -8.02
N ILE A 149 -4.43 13.64 -7.76
CA ILE A 149 -4.66 12.39 -7.02
C ILE A 149 -5.12 12.73 -5.60
N ILE A 150 -4.42 13.62 -4.92
CA ILE A 150 -4.69 13.97 -3.51
C ILE A 150 -6.07 14.63 -3.35
N THR A 151 -6.50 15.46 -4.30
CA THR A 151 -7.84 16.05 -4.32
C THR A 151 -8.95 15.00 -4.39
N GLU A 152 -8.73 13.87 -5.05
CA GLU A 152 -9.70 12.76 -5.08
C GLU A 152 -9.77 12.02 -3.73
N ILE A 153 -8.68 11.98 -2.98
CA ILE A 153 -8.60 11.31 -1.66
C ILE A 153 -9.17 12.18 -0.55
N ILE A 154 -8.88 13.48 -0.61
CA ILE A 154 -9.35 14.48 0.34
C ILE A 154 -10.14 15.54 -0.45
N PRO A 155 -11.44 15.28 -0.75
CA PRO A 155 -12.28 16.19 -1.52
C PRO A 155 -12.37 17.60 -0.90
N ASP A 156 -12.19 17.70 0.42
CA ASP A 156 -12.35 18.93 1.20
C ASP A 156 -11.09 19.79 1.35
N LEU A 157 -10.02 19.53 0.58
CA LEU A 157 -8.85 20.43 0.51
C LEU A 157 -9.20 21.87 0.08
N HIS A 158 -10.41 22.10 -0.44
CA HIS A 158 -10.94 23.42 -0.79
C HIS A 158 -11.80 24.08 0.31
N GLN A 159 -12.12 23.41 1.43
CA GLN A 159 -13.07 23.92 2.44
C GLN A 159 -12.45 24.75 3.57
N GLU A 160 -11.13 24.79 3.74
CA GLU A 160 -10.49 25.69 4.72
C GLU A 160 -10.41 27.15 4.26
N THR A 161 -10.79 27.44 3.01
CA THR A 161 -10.76 28.80 2.44
C THR A 161 -11.98 29.68 2.78
N ASN A 162 -12.98 29.17 3.50
CA ASN A 162 -14.21 29.92 3.83
C ASN A 162 -14.55 29.88 5.35
N LYS A 163 -13.55 30.09 6.19
CA LYS A 163 -13.76 30.53 7.59
C LYS A 163 -12.91 31.75 7.89
N GLU A 164 -13.30 32.89 7.31
CA GLU A 164 -13.11 34.22 7.90
C GLU A 164 -14.47 34.91 8.03
#